data_AF-A0A971GJ28-F1
#
_entry.id   AF-A0A971GJ28-F1
#
_cell.length_a   1.000
_cell.length_b   1.000
_cell.length_c   1.000
_cell.angle_alpha   90.00
_cell.angle_beta   90.00
_cell.angle_gamma   90.00
#
_symmetry.space_group_name_H-M   'P 1'
#
loop_
_entity.id
_entity.type
_entity.pdbx_description
1 polymer ?
#
loop_
_entity_poly.entity_id
_entity_poly.type
_entity_poly.pdbx_seq_one_letter_code
_entity_poly.pdbx_strand_id
1 'polypeptide(L)' 'MVERILLVEDEKTISELVAESLKRRGYLVETAFDGDTGLFAVETSLPDLVILDV' A
#
# COMPACT_ATOMS: atom_id res chain seq x y z
N MET A 1 3.19 -6.28 17.12
CA MET A 1 3.87 -5.45 16.11
C MET A 1 2.81 -4.95 15.16
N VAL A 2 2.94 -3.74 14.63
CA VAL A 2 2.00 -3.22 13.63
C VAL A 2 2.65 -3.43 12.28
N GLU A 3 2.06 -4.27 11.44
CA GLU A 3 2.60 -4.62 10.11
C GLU A 3 2.27 -3.50 9.11
N ARG A 4 3.29 -3.05 8.37
CA ARG A 4 3.19 -2.01 7.33
C ARG A 4 3.01 -2.65 5.96
N ILE A 5 1.95 -2.24 5.27
CA ILE A 5 1.62 -2.71 3.92
C ILE A 5 1.74 -1.53 2.97
N LEU A 6 2.47 -1.72 1.87
CA LEU A 6 2.43 -0.82 0.72
C LEU A 6 1.45 -1.38 -0.31
N LEU A 7 0.44 -0.60 -0.67
CA LEU A 7 -0.51 -0.91 -1.74
C LEU A 7 -0.19 -0.06 -2.98
N VAL A 8 0.08 -0.71 -4.11
CA VAL A 8 0.31 -0.06 -5.40
C VAL A 8 -0.87 -0.38 -6.32
N GLU A 9 -1.69 0.63 -6.61
CA GLU A 9 -2.99 0.50 -7.30
C GLU A 9 -3.32 1.82 -7.98
N ASP A 10 -3.49 1.84 -9.30
CA ASP A 10 -3.70 3.07 -10.08
C ASP A 10 -5.17 3.55 -10.03
N GLU A 11 -6.13 2.64 -9.84
CA GLU A 11 -7.53 2.99 -9.63
C GLU A 11 -7.79 3.43 -8.19
N LYS A 12 -7.85 4.75 -7.97
CA LYS A 12 -8.03 5.36 -6.64
C LYS A 12 -9.20 4.78 -5.84
N THR A 13 -10.32 4.48 -6.49
CA THR A 13 -11.51 3.92 -5.82
C THR A 13 -11.20 2.54 -5.22
N ILE A 14 -10.50 1.69 -5.97
CA ILE A 14 -10.08 0.36 -5.51
C ILE A 14 -9.03 0.52 -4.41
N SER A 15 -8.05 1.41 -4.62
CA SER A 15 -7.00 1.71 -3.64
C SER A 15 -7.58 2.10 -2.29
N GLU A 16 -8.54 3.01 -2.26
CA GLU A 16 -9.24 3.46 -1.05
C GLU A 16 -10.01 2.29 -0.39
N LEU A 17 -10.76 1.50 -1.17
CA LEU A 17 -11.53 0.37 -0.64
C LEU A 17 -10.64 -0.68 0.03
N VAL A 18 -9.53 -1.03 -0.61
CA VAL A 18 -8.57 -2.03 -0.12
C VAL A 18 -7.83 -1.48 1.09
N ALA A 19 -7.32 -0.24 1.01
CA ALA A 19 -6.60 0.40 2.11
C ALA A 19 -7.47 0.52 3.36
N GLU A 20 -8.74 0.95 3.23
CA GLU A 20 -9.66 1.03 4.36
C GLU A 20 -9.97 -0.35 4.95
N SER A 21 -10.07 -1.39 4.12
CA SER A 21 -10.28 -2.77 4.57
C SER A 21 -9.09 -3.30 5.37
N LEU A 22 -7.86 -2.99 4.96
CA LEU A 22 -6.63 -3.37 5.65
C LEU A 22 -6.45 -2.56 6.95
N LYS A 23 -6.67 -1.24 6.92
CA LYS A 23 -6.62 -0.38 8.11
C LYS A 23 -7.61 -0.84 9.18
N ARG A 24 -8.84 -1.23 8.80
CA ARG A 24 -9.83 -1.81 9.74
C ARG A 24 -9.37 -3.10 10.41
N ARG A 25 -8.41 -3.81 9.82
CA ARG A 25 -7.79 -5.02 10.40
C ARG A 25 -6.58 -4.71 11.30
N GLY A 26 -6.21 -3.43 11.44
CA GLY A 26 -5.11 -2.98 12.30
C GLY A 26 -3.76 -2.83 11.59
N TYR A 27 -3.73 -2.92 10.26
CA TYR A 27 -2.51 -2.68 9.47
C TYR A 27 -2.25 -1.18 9.28
N LEU A 28 -0.98 -0.82 9.17
CA LEU A 28 -0.58 0.49 8.65
C LEU A 28 -0.47 0.36 7.13
N VAL A 29 -1.25 1.16 6.40
CA VAL A 29 -1.31 1.06 4.94
C VAL A 29 -0.83 2.37 4.34
N GLU A 30 0.16 2.26 3.47
CA GLU A 30 0.67 3.31 2.61
C GLU A 30 0.25 2.99 1.17
N THR A 31 -0.13 4.01 0.40
CA THR A 31 -0.66 3.83 -0.97
C THR A 31 0.23 4.54 -1.97
N ALA A 32 0.53 3.87 -3.08
CA ALA A 32 1.14 4.41 -4.28
C ALA A 32 0.19 4.17 -5.46
N PHE A 33 0.23 5.06 -6.45
CA PHE A 33 -0.71 5.02 -7.60
C PHE A 33 -0.01 4.70 -8.92
N ASP A 34 1.30 4.41 -8.86
CA ASP A 34 2.13 4.00 -9.98
C ASP A 34 3.38 3.27 -9.48
N GLY A 35 4.11 2.65 -10.42
CA GLY A 35 5.31 1.89 -10.10
C GLY A 35 6.48 2.74 -9.58
N ASP A 36 6.63 3.98 -10.05
CA ASP A 36 7.73 4.86 -9.66
C ASP A 36 7.59 5.31 -8.20
N THR A 37 6.39 5.75 -7.81
CA THR A 37 6.04 6.11 -6.43
C THR A 37 6.07 4.88 -5.51
N GLY A 38 5.63 3.72 -6.00
CA GLY A 38 5.73 2.45 -5.28
C GLY A 38 7.18 2.05 -4.99
N LEU A 39 8.05 2.12 -6.00
CA LEU A 39 9.48 1.83 -5.84
C LEU A 39 10.15 2.79 -4.86
N PHE A 40 9.90 4.10 -5.01
CA PHE A 40 10.42 5.11 -4.11
C PHE A 40 9.98 4.89 -2.65
N ALA A 41 8.72 4.47 -2.44
CA ALA A 41 8.20 4.16 -1.11
C ALA A 41 8.93 2.98 -0.46
N VAL A 42 9.17 1.90 -1.20
CA VAL A 42 9.94 0.73 -0.72
C VAL A 42 11.38 1.11 -0.36
N GLU A 43 12.03 1.92 -1.19
CA GLU A 43 13.42 2.37 -0.95
C GLU A 43 13.53 3.29 0.28
N THR A 44 12.52 4.12 0.51
CA THR A 44 12.49 5.06 1.65
C THR A 44 12.09 4.36 2.95
N SER A 45 11.23 3.34 2.86
CA SER A 45 10.65 2.70 4.02
C SER A 45 10.23 1.27 3.70
N LEU A 46 11.01 0.30 4.17
CA LEU A 46 10.75 -1.11 3.89
C LEU A 46 9.41 -1.56 4.52
N PRO A 47 8.41 -1.94 3.71
CA PRO A 47 7.17 -2.50 4.22
C PRO A 47 7.34 -4.00 4.53
N ASP A 48 6.44 -4.55 5.34
CA ASP A 48 6.37 -5.99 5.61
C ASP A 48 5.71 -6.77 4.45
N LEU A 49 4.86 -6.10 3.67
CA LEU A 49 4.16 -6.65 2.52
C LEU A 49 3.95 -5.56 1.45
N VAL A 50 4.12 -5.92 0.18
CA VAL A 50 3.69 -5.11 -0.97
C VAL A 50 2.54 -5.82 -1.69
N ILE A 51 1.46 -5.10 -1.93
CA ILE A 51 0.34 -5.53 -2.78
C ILE A 51 0.40 -4.71 -4.06
N LEU A 52 0.46 -5.39 -5.20
CA LEU A 52 0.60 -4.77 -6.52
C LEU A 52 -0.59 -5.18 -7.38
N ASP A 53 -1.27 -4.20 -7.98
CA ASP A 53 -2.18 -4.45 -9.10
C ASP A 53 -1.43 -4.48 -10.44
N VAL A 54 -1.94 -5.24 -11.42
CA VAL A 54 -1.25 -5.63 -12.67
C VAL A 54 -1.78 -4.88 -13.89
#